data_AF-A0A9E4HL47-F1
#
_entry.id   AF-A0A9E4HL47-F1
#
_cell.length_a   1.000
_cell.length_b   1.000
_cell.length_c   1.000
_cell.angle_alpha   90.00
_cell.angle_beta   90.00
_cell.angle_gamma   90.00
#
_symmetry.space_group_name_H-M   'P 1'
#
loop_
_entity.id
_entity.type
_entity.pdbx_description
1 polymer ?
#
loop_
_entity_poly.entity_id
_entity_poly.type
_entity_poly.pdbx_seq_one_letter_code
_entity_poly.pdbx_strand_id
1 'polypeptide(L)' 'MEFHRSAFKHGLDRETILHGLEHALTIIELEPAADPPRILAIGADRAGNLLEIVWLELDAVTRW' A
#
# COMPACT_ATOMS: atom_id res chain seq x y z
N MET A 1 8.13 3.01 5.19
CA MET A 1 6.67 3.05 4.98
C MET A 1 6.00 3.63 6.21
N GLU A 2 5.18 4.67 6.01
CA GLU A 2 4.35 5.29 7.05
C GLU A 2 2.88 4.92 6.80
N PHE A 3 2.12 4.66 7.87
CA PHE A 3 0.71 4.33 7.78
C PHE A 3 -0.13 5.52 8.21
N HIS A 4 -0.87 6.10 7.28
CA HIS A 4 -1.89 7.07 7.63
C HIS A 4 -3.09 6.36 8.27
N ARG A 5 -3.83 7.04 9.17
CA ARG A 5 -5.02 6.48 9.87
C ARG A 5 -6.07 5.86 8.94
N SER A 6 -6.12 6.31 7.68
CA SER A 6 -7.04 5.78 6.68
C SER A 6 -6.76 4.32 6.31
N ALA A 7 -5.53 3.85 6.44
CA ALA A 7 -5.14 2.47 6.13
C ALA A 7 -5.89 1.44 6.99
N PHE A 8 -6.30 1.84 8.21
CA PHE A 8 -6.95 0.96 9.18
C PHE A 8 -8.49 1.05 9.16
N LYS A 9 -9.09 1.85 8.27
CA LYS A 9 -10.56 2.04 8.22
C LYS A 9 -11.34 0.76 7.91
N HIS A 10 -10.68 -0.22 7.31
CA HIS A 10 -11.27 -1.49 6.91
C HIS A 10 -11.06 -2.61 7.95
N GLY A 11 -10.63 -2.27 9.17
CA GLY A 11 -10.46 -3.23 10.27
C GLY A 11 -9.23 -4.12 10.13
N LEU A 12 -8.36 -3.85 9.16
CA LEU A 12 -7.08 -4.53 9.02
C LEU A 12 -6.06 -3.90 9.96
N ASP A 13 -5.24 -4.73 10.59
CA ASP A 13 -4.10 -4.27 11.37
C ASP A 13 -2.87 -4.07 10.49
N ARG A 14 -1.81 -3.50 11.09
CA ARG A 14 -0.56 -3.23 10.38
C ARG A 14 0.10 -4.50 9.85
N GLU A 15 0.09 -5.58 10.63
CA GLU A 15 0.76 -6.82 10.26
C GLU A 15 0.11 -7.47 9.04
N THR A 16 -1.22 -7.43 8.98
CA THR A 16 -2.01 -7.95 7.87
C THR A 16 -1.71 -7.18 6.58
N ILE A 17 -1.65 -5.85 6.66
CA ILE A 17 -1.29 -5.02 5.50
C ILE A 17 0.16 -5.29 5.06
N LEU A 18 1.10 -5.39 6.01
CA LEU A 18 2.50 -5.69 5.69
C LEU A 18 2.65 -7.08 5.05
N HIS A 19 1.94 -8.08 5.56
CA HIS A 19 1.94 -9.42 4.97
C HIS A 19 1.41 -9.42 3.53
N GLY A 20 0.29 -8.71 3.29
CA GLY A 20 -0.26 -8.54 1.94
C GLY A 20 0.72 -7.86 0.98
N LEU A 21 1.51 -6.90 1.46
CA LEU A 21 2.56 -6.25 0.65
C LEU A 21 3.75 -7.17 0.39
N GLU A 22 4.24 -7.88 1.42
CA GLU A 22 5.37 -8.81 1.32
C GLU A 22 5.09 -9.95 0.33
N HIS A 23 3.83 -10.39 0.26
CA HIS A 23 3.37 -11.45 -0.62
C HIS A 23 2.47 -10.93 -1.76
N ALA A 24 2.72 -9.70 -2.22
CA ALA A 24 1.98 -9.13 -3.33
C ALA A 24 2.14 -9.98 -4.60
N LEU A 25 1.00 -10.33 -5.21
CA LEU A 25 0.91 -11.02 -6.50
C LEU A 25 1.20 -10.08 -7.66
N THR A 26 0.83 -8.80 -7.52
CA THR A 26 1.13 -7.77 -8.50
C THR A 26 1.22 -6.40 -7.83
N ILE A 27 2.02 -5.52 -8.42
CA ILE A 27 2.16 -4.12 -8.07
C ILE A 27 1.97 -3.31 -9.35
N ILE A 28 1.09 -2.32 -9.32
CA ILE A 28 0.65 -1.55 -10.49
C ILE A 28 0.66 -0.06 -10.13
N GLU A 29 1.19 0.77 -11.02
CA GLU A 29 0.98 2.21 -10.97
C GLU A 29 -0.45 2.52 -11.41
N LEU A 30 -1.30 2.93 -10.46
CA LEU A 30 -2.73 3.13 -10.70
C LEU A 30 -2.99 4.45 -11.45
N GLU A 31 -2.25 5.49 -11.09
CA GLU A 31 -2.26 6.80 -11.75
C GLU A 31 -0.81 7.27 -11.92
N PRO A 32 -0.10 6.87 -13.00
CA PRO A 32 1.30 7.25 -13.22
C PRO A 32 1.54 8.75 -13.34
N ALA A 33 0.50 9.50 -13.73
CA ALA A 33 0.54 10.96 -13.84
C ALA A 33 0.15 11.69 -12.54
N ALA A 34 -0.23 10.97 -11.48
CA ALA A 34 -0.48 11.58 -10.18
C ALA A 34 0.84 12.03 -9.53
N ASP A 35 0.80 13.15 -8.84
CA ASP A 35 1.91 13.68 -8.04
C ASP A 35 1.43 13.84 -6.59
N PRO A 36 1.85 12.95 -5.66
CA PRO A 36 2.76 11.83 -5.84
C PRO A 36 2.14 10.62 -6.59
N PRO A 37 2.97 9.71 -7.16
CA PRO A 37 2.49 8.48 -7.78
C PRO A 37 1.63 7.63 -6.84
N ARG A 38 0.55 7.07 -7.39
CA ARG A 38 -0.34 6.13 -6.69
C ARG A 38 -0.03 4.71 -7.10
N ILE A 39 0.28 3.88 -6.12
CA ILE A 39 0.60 2.47 -6.35
C ILE A 39 -0.49 1.60 -5.73
N LEU A 40 -0.89 0.55 -6.45
CA LEU A 40 -1.77 -0.51 -6.00
C LEU A 40 -0.98 -1.82 -5.94
N ALA A 41 -0.97 -2.48 -4.78
CA ALA A 41 -0.62 -3.88 -4.67
C ALA A 41 -1.87 -4.74 -4.46
N ILE A 42 -1.87 -5.91 -5.09
CA ILE A 42 -2.81 -6.99 -4.80
C ILE A 42 -2.02 -8.11 -4.13
N GLY A 43 -2.39 -8.47 -2.90
CA GLY A 43 -1.74 -9.54 -2.14
C GLY A 43 -2.71 -10.25 -1.22
N ALA A 44 -2.33 -11.41 -0.69
CA ALA A 44 -3.19 -12.17 0.21
C ALA A 44 -2.86 -11.88 1.69
N ASP A 45 -3.87 -11.91 2.56
CA ASP A 45 -3.64 -12.04 4.00
C ASP A 45 -3.22 -13.47 4.38
N ARG A 46 -2.96 -13.72 5.67
CA ARG A 46 -2.55 -15.04 6.18
C ARG A 46 -3.63 -16.12 6.03
N ALA A 47 -4.89 -15.74 5.85
CA ALA A 47 -6.01 -16.65 5.61
C ALA A 47 -6.28 -16.87 4.12
N GLY A 48 -5.55 -16.20 3.23
CA GLY A 48 -5.72 -16.29 1.78
C GLY A 48 -6.76 -15.32 1.19
N ASN A 49 -7.29 -14.39 1.98
CA ASN A 49 -8.18 -13.36 1.45
C ASN A 49 -7.37 -12.32 0.67
N LEU A 50 -7.84 -11.97 -0.53
CA LEU A 50 -7.19 -10.94 -1.34
C LEU A 50 -7.43 -9.54 -0.74
N LEU A 51 -6.34 -8.77 -0.65
CA LEU A 51 -6.30 -7.39 -0.20
C LEU A 51 -5.85 -6.49 -1.35
N GLU A 52 -6.54 -5.35 -1.46
CA GLU A 52 -6.11 -4.22 -2.28
C GLU A 52 -5.44 -3.18 -1.38
N ILE A 53 -4.15 -2.91 -1.62
CA ILE A 53 -3.36 -2.02 -0.77
C ILE A 53 -2.86 -0.86 -1.64
N VAL A 54 -3.32 0.34 -1.34
CA VAL A 54 -2.95 1.56 -2.08
C VAL A 54 -2.04 2.44 -1.22
N TRP A 55 -0.91 2.87 -1.79
CA TRP A 55 -0.03 3.85 -1.15
C TRP A 55 0.42 4.94 -2.13
N LEU A 56 0.99 5.99 -1.56
CA LEU A 56 1.64 7.08 -2.29
C LEU A 56 3.15 6.93 -2.14
N GLU A 57 3.89 7.10 -3.22
CA GLU A 57 5.35 7.22 -3.17
C GLU A 57 5.73 8.69 -3.07
N LEU A 58 6.11 9.11 -1.86
CA LEU A 58 6.61 10.45 -1.62
C LEU A 58 8.11 10.46 -1.88
N ASP A 59 8.56 11.34 -2.78
CA ASP A 59 9.99 11.62 -2.92
C ASP A 59 10.56 12.03 -1.56
N ALA A 60 11.78 11.56 -1.26
CA ALA A 60 12.51 12.03 -0.11
C ALA A 60 12.72 13.54 -0.28
N VAL A 61 11.91 14.35 0.41
CA VAL A 61 12.06 15.81 0.43
C VAL A 61 13.51 16.11 0.79
N THR A 62 14.28 16.57 -0.19
CA THR A 62 15.56 17.22 0.06
C THR A 62 15.22 18.51 0.80
N ARG A 63 15.35 18.48 2.13
CA ARG A 63 15.20 19.66 2.97
C ARG A 63 16.39 20.57 2.68
N TRP A 64 16.14 21.71 2.04
CA TRP A 64 17.05 22.87 2.05
C TRP A 64 16.80 23.68 3.31
#